data_AF-A0A927NN64-F1
#
_entry.id   AF-A0A927NN64-F1
#
_cell.length_a   1.000
_cell.length_b   1.000
_cell.length_c   1.000
_cell.angle_alpha   90.00
_cell.angle_beta   90.00
_cell.angle_gamma   90.00
#
_symmetry.space_group_name_H-M   'P 1'
#
loop_
_entity.id
_entity.type
_entity.pdbx_description
1 polymer ?
#
loop_
_entity_poly.entity_id
_entity_poly.type
_entity_poly.pdbx_seq_one_letter_code
_entity_poly.pdbx_strand_id
1 'polypeptide(L)'
;MKIEKLFPACMDNVWGGTKLKEKYGKITDKTPCAESWELSFHKAGETRLENGETLSQTATQADLGENVQGFPFFPTLIKFIDAQDNLSVQVHPSDDYALKNENSFGKTEMWYIVEADEGAGIYLGFKQPVTKAEYERAIAEKRLTELLNFYQVQAGECYFIPSGTIHAIGKGCLICEIQQNSNLTYRVYDYGRKDKNGNERELHVEKALKVTALSAFENKKLSVQTVAGEVIGASKYFTVTKISVNGTSVLKTDEKSFCCLNCVKGSGEIDGKTASAGDSFFVPANFGEFIIKGDMEIIMTQVRKYYIGIDLGGTFIKGGIVDDEGNILVSDKIPTEREYGGDRVAANIVSLCKKLLADVNMSESDVVGIGMGVPGMIDSKTGIVTFSNNFDWEHFHIVEKVQAQIDLPVKIANDANVAALGETKFGCGKEYKNTVLLTLGTGVGGGVVIDGKLFEGNGSAGAELGHSIVQVDGEPCSCGNKGCLEAYASASALIRDTKRAMQQDKNSAMWAVGTLDNVDGKTAFDYCETDKSAKSVVDNYIKMLGAGIVNFANIFRPEAVLLGGGVCAEGDRLIKPLQAILDRDIFAGARGPQVKILVAQLGNRAGLLGAAALLMD
;
A
#
# COMPACT_ATOMS: atom_id res chain seq x y z
N MET A 1 -8.70 15.92 -19.86
CA MET A 1 -9.46 17.06 -19.28
C MET A 1 -8.49 18.04 -18.62
N LYS A 2 -8.88 19.27 -18.28
CA LYS A 2 -8.08 20.17 -17.40
C LYS A 2 -8.52 19.99 -15.95
N ILE A 3 -7.81 20.58 -14.99
CA ILE A 3 -8.32 20.68 -13.61
C ILE A 3 -9.59 21.52 -13.62
N GLU A 4 -10.67 21.03 -13.02
CA GLU A 4 -11.96 21.73 -12.95
C GLU A 4 -12.40 21.98 -11.51
N LYS A 5 -12.99 23.16 -11.28
CA LYS A 5 -13.73 23.45 -10.04
C LYS A 5 -15.12 22.84 -10.14
N LEU A 6 -15.56 22.17 -9.07
CA LEU A 6 -16.81 21.42 -9.03
C LEU A 6 -17.95 22.24 -8.42
N PHE A 7 -19.14 22.11 -8.99
CA PHE A 7 -20.37 22.74 -8.55
C PHE A 7 -21.35 21.65 -8.08
N PRO A 8 -21.45 21.41 -6.76
CA PRO A 8 -22.18 20.28 -6.20
C PRO A 8 -23.69 20.45 -6.24
N ALA A 9 -24.41 19.34 -6.35
CA ALA A 9 -25.84 19.32 -6.08
C ALA A 9 -26.09 19.45 -4.57
N CYS A 10 -26.90 20.43 -4.15
CA CYS A 10 -27.24 20.64 -2.74
C CYS A 10 -28.56 19.95 -2.36
N MET A 11 -28.76 19.58 -1.09
CA MET A 11 -30.00 18.97 -0.56
C MET A 11 -30.51 19.72 0.67
N ASP A 12 -31.84 19.72 0.90
CA ASP A 12 -32.53 20.46 1.97
C ASP A 12 -33.21 19.52 2.99
N ASN A 13 -32.44 18.55 3.48
CA ASN A 13 -32.92 17.60 4.46
C ASN A 13 -33.32 18.28 5.77
N VAL A 14 -34.37 17.75 6.41
CA VAL A 14 -35.03 18.32 7.61
C VAL A 14 -34.14 18.45 8.85
N TRP A 15 -33.02 17.74 8.91
CA TRP A 15 -32.03 17.81 10.01
C TRP A 15 -30.88 18.78 9.70
N GLY A 16 -30.84 19.33 8.48
CA GLY A 16 -29.71 20.08 7.96
C GLY A 16 -29.63 21.52 8.45
N GLY A 17 -28.41 22.06 8.45
CA GLY A 17 -28.14 23.46 8.77
C GLY A 17 -27.93 24.37 7.56
N THR A 18 -27.37 25.55 7.85
CA THR A 18 -27.09 26.61 6.87
C THR A 18 -25.60 26.88 6.69
N LYS A 19 -24.69 26.20 7.42
CA LYS A 19 -23.24 26.45 7.42
C LYS A 19 -22.66 26.29 6.01
N LEU A 20 -23.13 25.30 5.25
CA LEU A 20 -22.67 25.08 3.87
C LEU A 20 -22.89 26.33 2.99
N LYS A 21 -24.06 26.96 3.10
CA LYS A 21 -24.43 28.14 2.32
C LYS A 21 -23.79 29.42 2.89
N GLU A 22 -23.84 29.60 4.20
CA GLU A 22 -23.48 30.86 4.87
C GLU A 22 -21.97 31.00 5.14
N LYS A 23 -21.28 29.89 5.39
CA LYS A 23 -19.86 29.86 5.79
C LYS A 23 -18.94 29.23 4.74
N TYR A 24 -19.40 28.19 4.05
CA TYR A 24 -18.61 27.43 3.05
C TYR A 24 -18.98 27.76 1.59
N GLY A 25 -19.73 28.85 1.37
CA GLY A 25 -19.93 29.45 0.07
C GLY A 25 -20.75 28.63 -0.94
N LYS A 26 -21.53 27.62 -0.51
CA LYS A 26 -22.34 26.82 -1.43
C LYS A 26 -23.44 27.66 -2.09
N ILE A 27 -23.44 27.65 -3.42
CA ILE A 27 -24.39 28.39 -4.25
C ILE A 27 -25.66 27.55 -4.43
N THR A 28 -26.72 27.86 -3.69
CA THR A 28 -28.01 27.18 -3.81
C THR A 28 -29.18 28.03 -3.29
N ASP A 29 -30.36 27.80 -3.87
CA ASP A 29 -31.65 28.31 -3.40
C ASP A 29 -32.20 27.53 -2.19
N LYS A 30 -31.71 26.30 -1.98
CA LYS A 30 -32.11 25.42 -0.88
C LYS A 30 -31.75 26.00 0.48
N THR A 31 -32.71 25.99 1.40
CA THR A 31 -32.55 26.42 2.79
C THR A 31 -33.45 25.55 3.69
N PRO A 32 -32.87 24.72 4.58
CA PRO A 32 -31.44 24.53 4.85
C PRO A 32 -30.69 23.95 3.64
N CYS A 33 -29.36 24.10 3.63
CA CYS A 33 -28.46 23.40 2.71
C CYS A 33 -27.78 22.30 3.53
N ALA A 34 -28.48 21.19 3.71
CA ALA A 34 -28.10 20.08 4.57
C ALA A 34 -26.88 19.30 4.05
N GLU A 35 -26.83 19.10 2.74
CA GLU A 35 -25.77 18.37 2.06
C GLU A 35 -25.36 19.08 0.79
N SER A 36 -24.10 18.93 0.38
CA SER A 36 -23.62 19.26 -0.96
C SER A 36 -22.79 18.09 -1.50
N TRP A 37 -23.18 17.56 -2.66
CA TRP A 37 -22.58 16.37 -3.28
C TRP A 37 -21.40 16.79 -4.16
N GLU A 38 -20.23 16.87 -3.54
CA GLU A 38 -18.97 17.41 -4.06
C GLU A 38 -18.43 16.65 -5.26
N LEU A 39 -18.51 15.33 -5.24
CA LEU A 39 -18.12 14.46 -6.36
C LEU A 39 -19.18 13.37 -6.49
N SER A 40 -20.00 13.47 -7.53
CA SER A 40 -21.12 12.56 -7.73
C SER A 40 -21.42 12.34 -9.20
N PHE A 41 -21.47 11.06 -9.56
CA PHE A 41 -22.00 10.55 -10.83
C PHE A 41 -23.41 9.96 -10.64
N HIS A 42 -23.98 10.10 -9.44
CA HIS A 42 -25.27 9.52 -9.09
C HIS A 42 -26.42 10.43 -9.54
N LYS A 43 -27.40 9.86 -10.24
CA LYS A 43 -28.53 10.58 -10.86
C LYS A 43 -29.35 11.45 -9.90
N ALA A 44 -29.35 11.12 -8.61
CA ALA A 44 -30.06 11.91 -7.59
C ALA A 44 -29.42 13.27 -7.30
N GLY A 45 -28.14 13.46 -7.64
CA GLY A 45 -27.40 14.68 -7.36
C GLY A 45 -26.07 14.69 -8.09
N GLU A 46 -26.10 14.90 -9.41
CA GLU A 46 -24.88 14.95 -10.23
C GLU A 46 -24.10 16.24 -10.00
N THR A 47 -22.78 16.13 -9.89
CA THR A 47 -21.87 17.27 -9.81
C THR A 47 -21.73 17.91 -11.19
N ARG A 48 -21.68 19.25 -11.23
CA ARG A 48 -21.55 20.04 -12.45
C ARG A 48 -20.21 20.75 -12.53
N LEU A 49 -19.86 21.14 -13.75
CA LEU A 49 -18.75 22.03 -14.05
C LEU A 49 -19.24 23.48 -14.20
N GLU A 50 -18.32 24.43 -14.33
CA GLU A 50 -18.63 25.86 -14.49
C GLU A 50 -19.51 26.16 -15.70
N ASN A 51 -19.39 25.36 -16.77
CA ASN A 51 -20.21 25.48 -17.99
C ASN A 51 -21.64 24.92 -17.82
N GLY A 52 -21.98 24.34 -16.66
CA GLY A 52 -23.28 23.74 -16.36
C GLY A 52 -23.44 22.28 -16.79
N GLU A 53 -22.51 21.71 -17.55
CA GLU A 53 -22.50 20.28 -17.89
C GLU A 53 -22.21 19.42 -16.65
N THR A 54 -22.67 18.18 -16.67
CA THR A 54 -22.38 17.23 -15.58
C THR A 54 -20.99 16.62 -15.77
N LEU A 55 -20.27 16.42 -14.67
CA LEU A 55 -18.95 15.78 -14.70
C LEU A 55 -19.04 14.37 -15.33
N SER A 56 -20.15 13.66 -15.12
CA SER A 56 -20.42 12.33 -15.69
C SER A 56 -20.52 12.32 -17.21
N GLN A 57 -20.94 13.43 -17.83
CA GLN A 57 -21.01 13.58 -19.29
C GLN A 57 -19.67 14.03 -19.88
N THR A 58 -18.88 14.81 -19.13
CA THR A 58 -17.64 15.40 -19.63
C THR A 58 -16.41 14.50 -19.43
N ALA A 59 -16.32 13.79 -18.30
CA ALA A 59 -15.16 12.96 -17.97
C ALA A 59 -15.11 11.67 -18.82
N THR A 60 -13.97 11.42 -19.45
CA THR A 60 -13.71 10.17 -20.18
C THR A 60 -13.14 9.09 -19.28
N GLN A 61 -13.16 7.81 -19.71
CA GLN A 61 -12.52 6.72 -18.95
C GLN A 61 -11.02 6.95 -18.69
N ALA A 62 -10.33 7.65 -19.59
CA ALA A 62 -8.94 8.02 -19.39
C ALA A 62 -8.78 9.10 -18.32
N ASP A 63 -9.71 10.04 -18.20
CA ASP A 63 -9.70 11.07 -17.16
C ASP A 63 -9.96 10.48 -15.76
N LEU A 64 -10.64 9.32 -15.68
CA LEU A 64 -10.93 8.63 -14.41
C LEU A 64 -9.77 7.72 -13.95
N GLY A 65 -8.98 7.20 -14.90
CA GLY A 65 -7.83 6.33 -14.62
C GLY A 65 -8.16 4.83 -14.60
N GLU A 66 -7.12 4.01 -14.75
CA GLU A 66 -7.21 2.55 -14.93
C GLU A 66 -7.89 1.83 -13.76
N ASN A 67 -7.70 2.30 -12.53
CA ASN A 67 -8.32 1.68 -11.37
C ASN A 67 -9.83 1.86 -11.33
N VAL A 68 -10.34 2.97 -11.88
CA VAL A 68 -11.78 3.23 -11.97
C VAL A 68 -12.43 2.35 -13.04
N GLN A 69 -11.73 2.06 -14.13
CA GLN A 69 -12.23 1.22 -15.22
C GLN A 69 -12.50 -0.23 -14.80
N GLY A 70 -11.91 -0.68 -13.68
CA GLY A 70 -12.20 -1.99 -13.09
C GLY A 70 -13.58 -2.09 -12.43
N PHE A 71 -14.28 -0.97 -12.24
CA PHE A 71 -15.61 -0.94 -11.62
C PHE A 71 -16.72 -0.90 -12.68
N PRO A 72 -17.86 -1.56 -12.43
CA PRO A 72 -19.02 -1.47 -13.32
C PRO A 72 -19.73 -0.09 -13.29
N PHE A 73 -19.32 0.80 -12.38
CA PHE A 73 -19.85 2.15 -12.19
C PHE A 73 -18.76 3.01 -11.52
N PHE A 74 -18.95 4.33 -11.52
CA PHE A 74 -18.02 5.23 -10.83
C PHE A 74 -18.01 4.92 -9.31
N PRO A 75 -16.87 4.60 -8.67
CA PRO A 75 -16.85 3.87 -7.40
C PRO A 75 -17.13 4.71 -6.15
N THR A 76 -16.89 6.03 -6.20
CA THR A 76 -16.94 6.91 -5.02
C THR A 76 -17.97 8.03 -5.14
N LEU A 77 -18.45 8.52 -4.01
CA LEU A 77 -19.32 9.68 -3.85
C LEU A 77 -18.79 10.50 -2.65
N ILE A 78 -18.63 11.81 -2.83
CA ILE A 78 -18.15 12.70 -1.76
C ILE A 78 -19.22 13.74 -1.47
N LYS A 79 -19.47 14.01 -0.18
CA LYS A 79 -20.42 15.03 0.26
C LYS A 79 -19.85 15.86 1.40
N PHE A 80 -20.25 17.12 1.48
CA PHE A 80 -20.28 17.79 2.78
C PHE A 80 -21.67 17.67 3.39
N ILE A 81 -21.73 17.47 4.71
CA ILE A 81 -22.96 17.29 5.47
C ILE A 81 -22.94 18.20 6.70
N ASP A 82 -23.91 19.11 6.81
CA ASP A 82 -24.11 20.01 7.94
C ASP A 82 -25.29 19.56 8.80
N ALA A 83 -24.99 18.89 9.91
CA ALA A 83 -25.98 18.33 10.84
C ALA A 83 -26.40 19.35 11.90
N GLN A 84 -27.42 20.17 11.64
CA GLN A 84 -28.00 21.07 12.66
C GLN A 84 -28.81 20.30 13.73
N ASP A 85 -29.27 19.09 13.40
CA ASP A 85 -29.92 18.15 14.31
C ASP A 85 -29.42 16.71 14.03
N ASN A 86 -29.69 15.77 14.94
CA ASN A 86 -29.20 14.39 14.83
C ASN A 86 -29.70 13.71 13.55
N LEU A 87 -28.81 13.16 12.73
CA LEU A 87 -29.24 12.27 11.66
C LEU A 87 -29.79 10.97 12.25
N SER A 88 -30.65 10.32 11.47
CA SER A 88 -31.21 9.03 11.88
C SER A 88 -30.11 8.00 12.12
N VAL A 89 -30.29 7.15 13.13
CA VAL A 89 -29.47 5.96 13.30
C VAL A 89 -29.75 5.01 12.15
N GLN A 90 -28.70 4.57 11.49
CA GLN A 90 -28.78 3.85 10.23
C GLN A 90 -27.68 2.80 10.10
N VAL A 91 -27.83 1.92 9.11
CA VAL A 91 -26.84 0.94 8.70
C VAL A 91 -26.89 0.75 7.19
N HIS A 92 -25.78 0.33 6.60
CA HIS A 92 -25.66 0.05 5.18
C HIS A 92 -25.32 -1.41 4.92
N PRO A 93 -25.91 -2.05 3.90
CA PRO A 93 -25.57 -3.41 3.51
C PRO A 93 -24.21 -3.49 2.80
N SER A 94 -23.65 -4.70 2.73
CA SER A 94 -22.55 -5.03 1.82
C SER A 94 -23.02 -5.11 0.36
N ASP A 95 -22.07 -5.12 -0.59
CA ASP A 95 -22.37 -5.30 -2.01
C ASP A 95 -23.15 -6.59 -2.28
N ASP A 96 -22.73 -7.71 -1.69
CA ASP A 96 -23.39 -9.01 -1.88
C ASP A 96 -24.86 -8.98 -1.49
N TYR A 97 -25.18 -8.33 -0.37
CA TYR A 97 -26.55 -8.20 0.09
C TYR A 97 -27.34 -7.22 -0.80
N ALA A 98 -26.75 -6.06 -1.12
CA ALA A 98 -27.42 -5.01 -1.88
C ALA A 98 -27.75 -5.43 -3.31
N LEU A 99 -26.80 -6.10 -3.99
CA LEU A 99 -27.00 -6.61 -5.35
C LEU A 99 -28.12 -7.65 -5.41
N LYS A 100 -28.20 -8.51 -4.40
CA LYS A 100 -29.22 -9.56 -4.32
C LYS A 100 -30.61 -9.05 -3.96
N ASN A 101 -30.72 -7.98 -3.17
CA ASN A 101 -32.00 -7.58 -2.55
C ASN A 101 -32.53 -6.19 -2.95
N GLU A 102 -31.68 -5.28 -3.43
CA GLU A 102 -32.04 -3.87 -3.66
C GLU A 102 -31.76 -3.39 -5.08
N ASN A 103 -31.17 -4.24 -5.94
CA ASN A 103 -30.68 -3.84 -7.27
C ASN A 103 -29.79 -2.59 -7.19
N SER A 104 -28.94 -2.56 -6.17
CA SER A 104 -28.05 -1.45 -5.83
C SER A 104 -26.75 -2.01 -5.26
N PHE A 105 -25.82 -1.12 -4.92
CA PHE A 105 -24.57 -1.47 -4.27
C PHE A 105 -24.63 -1.17 -2.78
N GLY A 106 -23.75 -1.85 -2.03
CA GLY A 106 -23.56 -1.61 -0.62
C GLY A 106 -23.01 -0.20 -0.36
N LYS A 107 -22.65 0.05 0.89
CA LYS A 107 -22.01 1.32 1.24
C LYS A 107 -21.02 1.13 2.38
N THR A 108 -19.75 1.32 2.03
CA THR A 108 -18.66 1.63 2.95
C THR A 108 -18.38 3.12 2.86
N GLU A 109 -18.09 3.75 3.99
CA GLU A 109 -17.87 5.19 4.06
C GLU A 109 -16.81 5.58 5.09
N MET A 110 -16.41 6.83 5.02
CA MET A 110 -15.48 7.50 5.90
C MET A 110 -15.99 8.91 6.16
N TRP A 111 -15.84 9.38 7.40
CA TRP A 111 -16.11 10.75 7.78
C TRP A 111 -14.84 11.47 8.21
N TYR A 112 -14.60 12.63 7.63
CA TYR A 112 -13.65 13.61 8.11
C TYR A 112 -14.41 14.75 8.79
N ILE A 113 -14.10 15.05 10.04
CA ILE A 113 -14.75 16.12 10.80
C ILE A 113 -14.15 17.46 10.37
N VAL A 114 -14.93 18.25 9.61
CA VAL A 114 -14.51 19.57 9.13
C VAL A 114 -14.67 20.60 10.24
N GLU A 115 -15.80 20.54 10.95
CA GLU A 115 -16.11 21.40 12.09
C GLU A 115 -17.05 20.66 13.06
N ALA A 116 -16.93 20.95 14.35
CA ALA A 116 -17.75 20.36 15.39
C ALA A 116 -18.10 21.45 16.43
N ASP A 117 -19.39 21.62 16.72
CA ASP A 117 -19.85 22.46 17.82
C ASP A 117 -19.47 21.83 19.18
N GLU A 118 -19.51 22.61 20.26
CA GLU A 118 -19.21 22.10 21.60
C GLU A 118 -20.15 20.95 21.98
N GLY A 119 -19.57 19.80 22.35
CA GLY A 119 -20.31 18.59 22.71
C GLY A 119 -20.86 17.79 21.52
N ALA A 120 -20.60 18.23 20.28
CA ALA A 120 -20.96 17.47 19.08
C ALA A 120 -20.21 16.13 19.03
N GLY A 121 -20.83 15.14 18.40
CA GLY A 121 -20.31 13.79 18.36
C GLY A 121 -21.00 12.91 17.34
N ILE A 122 -20.54 11.67 17.24
CA ILE A 122 -21.10 10.65 16.36
C ILE A 122 -21.42 9.38 17.13
N TYR A 123 -22.46 8.68 16.68
CA TYR A 123 -22.72 7.31 17.11
C TYR A 123 -22.06 6.35 16.13
N LEU A 124 -21.26 5.40 16.60
CA LEU A 124 -20.51 4.49 15.72
C LEU A 124 -20.30 3.11 16.35
N GLY A 125 -21.06 2.14 15.84
CA GLY A 125 -21.04 0.73 16.23
C GLY A 125 -21.47 0.48 17.68
N PHE A 126 -21.60 -0.80 18.03
CA PHE A 126 -21.99 -1.21 19.38
C PHE A 126 -20.82 -1.13 20.38
N LYS A 127 -21.12 -0.73 21.63
CA LYS A 127 -20.15 -0.72 22.75
C LYS A 127 -19.65 -2.10 23.14
N GLN A 128 -20.53 -3.09 23.00
CA GLN A 128 -20.33 -4.48 23.40
C GLN A 128 -21.03 -5.36 22.36
N PRO A 129 -20.68 -6.65 22.24
CA PRO A 129 -21.45 -7.56 21.41
C PRO A 129 -22.92 -7.58 21.87
N VAL A 130 -23.85 -7.50 20.92
CA VAL A 130 -25.29 -7.51 21.19
C VAL A 130 -25.93 -8.73 20.54
N THR A 131 -26.98 -9.26 21.16
CA THR A 131 -27.83 -10.27 20.50
C THR A 131 -28.86 -9.59 19.60
N LYS A 132 -29.35 -10.33 18.60
CA LYS A 132 -30.44 -9.85 17.73
C LYS A 132 -31.68 -9.43 18.54
N ALA A 133 -32.03 -10.21 19.57
CA ALA A 133 -33.18 -9.91 20.43
C ALA A 133 -33.00 -8.63 21.26
N GLU A 134 -31.79 -8.37 21.78
CA GLU A 134 -31.49 -7.13 22.48
C GLU A 134 -31.56 -5.92 21.54
N TYR A 135 -31.04 -6.07 20.31
CA TYR A 135 -31.11 -5.03 19.30
C TYR A 135 -32.57 -4.72 18.90
N GLU A 136 -33.39 -5.73 18.62
CA GLU A 136 -34.82 -5.59 18.33
C GLU A 136 -35.57 -4.89 19.47
N ARG A 137 -35.34 -5.32 20.71
CA ARG A 137 -35.95 -4.72 21.89
C ARG A 137 -35.54 -3.25 22.06
N ALA A 138 -34.27 -2.92 21.89
CA ALA A 138 -33.78 -1.54 22.02
C ALA A 138 -34.37 -0.61 20.96
N ILE A 139 -34.64 -1.10 19.74
CA ILE A 139 -35.36 -0.35 18.70
C ILE A 139 -36.81 -0.09 19.15
N ALA A 140 -37.53 -1.14 19.55
CA ALA A 140 -38.93 -1.05 19.97
C ALA A 140 -39.13 -0.11 21.17
N GLU A 141 -38.19 -0.15 22.12
CA GLU A 141 -38.18 0.69 23.32
C GLU A 141 -37.60 2.10 23.10
N LYS A 142 -37.12 2.42 21.88
CA LYS A 142 -36.46 3.70 21.54
C LYS A 142 -35.21 4.01 22.38
N ARG A 143 -34.46 2.97 22.75
CA ARG A 143 -33.24 3.03 23.57
C ARG A 143 -31.97 2.61 22.81
N LEU A 144 -32.05 2.54 21.48
CA LEU A 144 -30.97 2.05 20.62
C LEU A 144 -29.64 2.77 20.85
N THR A 145 -29.66 4.10 21.01
CA THR A 145 -28.44 4.91 21.23
C THR A 145 -27.68 4.54 22.51
N GLU A 146 -28.34 3.92 23.49
CA GLU A 146 -27.68 3.45 24.72
C GLU A 146 -26.69 2.31 24.45
N LEU A 147 -26.96 1.49 23.42
CA LEU A 147 -26.10 0.38 23.00
C LEU A 147 -24.90 0.84 22.16
N LEU A 148 -24.98 2.03 21.56
CA LEU A 148 -23.99 2.53 20.62
C LEU A 148 -22.87 3.29 21.32
N ASN A 149 -21.65 3.21 20.78
CA ASN A 149 -20.58 4.13 21.18
C ASN A 149 -20.98 5.54 20.77
N PHE A 150 -20.73 6.52 21.65
CA PHE A 150 -20.82 7.93 21.32
C PHE A 150 -19.43 8.54 21.43
N TYR A 151 -18.88 8.98 20.31
CA TYR A 151 -17.59 9.66 20.25
C TYR A 151 -17.86 11.15 20.17
N GLN A 152 -17.45 11.91 21.19
CA GLN A 152 -17.32 13.35 21.03
C GLN A 152 -16.18 13.63 20.05
N VAL A 153 -16.41 14.52 19.09
CA VAL A 153 -15.51 14.70 17.95
C VAL A 153 -14.91 16.10 17.91
N GLN A 154 -13.75 16.22 17.29
CA GLN A 154 -13.08 17.49 17.02
C GLN A 154 -12.76 17.63 15.53
N ALA A 155 -12.65 18.88 15.05
CA ALA A 155 -12.20 19.15 13.70
C ALA A 155 -10.84 18.51 13.44
N GLY A 156 -10.70 17.85 12.29
CA GLY A 156 -9.51 17.13 11.89
C GLY A 156 -9.52 15.63 12.19
N GLU A 157 -10.49 15.13 12.95
CA GLU A 157 -10.61 13.69 13.22
C GLU A 157 -11.24 12.94 12.05
N CYS A 158 -10.90 11.66 11.95
CA CYS A 158 -11.38 10.77 10.90
C CYS A 158 -11.96 9.47 11.49
N TYR A 159 -13.01 8.96 10.85
CA TYR A 159 -13.71 7.74 11.26
C TYR A 159 -14.04 6.92 10.02
N PHE A 160 -13.63 5.65 10.01
CA PHE A 160 -13.95 4.71 8.94
C PHE A 160 -15.15 3.87 9.35
N ILE A 161 -16.09 3.67 8.42
CA ILE A 161 -17.37 3.02 8.66
C ILE A 161 -17.55 1.91 7.59
N PRO A 162 -17.12 0.67 7.89
CA PRO A 162 -17.39 -0.47 7.04
C PRO A 162 -18.90 -0.75 6.91
N SER A 163 -19.32 -1.30 5.77
CA SER A 163 -20.70 -1.80 5.61
C SER A 163 -21.09 -2.74 6.76
N GLY A 164 -22.35 -2.66 7.20
CA GLY A 164 -22.88 -3.38 8.37
C GLY A 164 -22.67 -2.67 9.70
N THR A 165 -21.85 -1.62 9.77
CA THR A 165 -21.68 -0.82 11.00
C THR A 165 -22.88 0.08 11.21
N ILE A 166 -23.54 -0.02 12.37
CA ILE A 166 -24.63 0.90 12.74
C ILE A 166 -24.06 2.25 13.21
N HIS A 167 -24.59 3.37 12.74
CA HIS A 167 -24.02 4.68 13.02
C HIS A 167 -25.03 5.82 12.88
N ALA A 168 -24.66 7.02 13.34
CA ALA A 168 -25.38 8.27 13.10
C ALA A 168 -24.45 9.48 13.28
N ILE A 169 -24.64 10.50 12.45
CA ILE A 169 -24.03 11.83 12.65
C ILE A 169 -24.86 12.58 13.69
N GLY A 170 -24.22 13.00 14.78
CA GLY A 170 -24.88 13.80 15.82
C GLY A 170 -24.98 15.28 15.43
N LYS A 171 -25.87 15.97 16.14
CA LYS A 171 -26.06 17.41 16.03
C LYS A 171 -24.76 18.18 16.26
N GLY A 172 -24.56 19.22 15.45
CA GLY A 172 -23.44 20.17 15.54
C GLY A 172 -22.23 19.80 14.70
N CYS A 173 -22.26 18.65 14.01
CA CYS A 173 -21.18 18.19 13.14
C CYS A 173 -21.32 18.73 11.71
N LEU A 174 -20.22 19.25 11.17
CA LEU A 174 -20.02 19.43 9.74
C LEU A 174 -18.92 18.44 9.29
N ILE A 175 -19.24 17.57 8.35
CA ILE A 175 -18.31 16.53 7.90
C ILE A 175 -18.09 16.55 6.39
N CYS A 176 -16.95 16.02 5.96
CA CYS A 176 -16.73 15.49 4.62
C CYS A 176 -16.96 13.98 4.67
N GLU A 177 -18.01 13.51 4.02
CA GLU A 177 -18.32 12.09 3.86
C GLU A 177 -17.74 11.61 2.53
N ILE A 178 -16.81 10.65 2.59
CA ILE A 178 -16.28 9.94 1.43
C ILE A 178 -16.85 8.54 1.49
N GLN A 179 -17.58 8.12 0.46
CA GLN A 179 -18.30 6.86 0.48
C GLN A 179 -18.24 6.16 -0.86
N GLN A 180 -18.51 4.86 -0.86
CA GLN A 180 -18.90 4.16 -2.07
C GLN A 180 -20.08 4.88 -2.75
N ASN A 181 -20.12 4.88 -4.08
CA ASN A 181 -21.15 5.56 -4.85
C ASN A 181 -22.53 4.85 -4.77
N SER A 182 -23.15 4.92 -3.59
CA SER A 182 -24.45 4.34 -3.26
C SER A 182 -25.24 5.30 -2.38
N ASN A 183 -26.54 5.37 -2.59
CA ASN A 183 -27.46 6.14 -1.73
C ASN A 183 -28.34 5.22 -0.85
N LEU A 184 -27.97 3.93 -0.75
CA LEU A 184 -28.76 2.93 -0.04
C LEU A 184 -28.56 3.05 1.49
N THR A 185 -29.65 3.28 2.21
CA THR A 185 -29.62 3.51 3.66
C THR A 185 -30.78 2.81 4.35
N TYR A 186 -30.49 1.97 5.34
CA TYR A 186 -31.52 1.40 6.21
C TYR A 186 -31.62 2.20 7.50
N ARG A 187 -32.66 3.02 7.56
CA ARG A 187 -32.99 3.79 8.76
C ARG A 187 -33.53 2.89 9.86
N VAL A 188 -32.95 2.96 11.05
CA VAL A 188 -33.33 2.13 12.20
C VAL A 188 -34.06 2.93 13.26
N TYR A 189 -33.59 4.14 13.55
CA TYR A 189 -34.19 5.02 14.54
C TYR A 189 -34.07 6.48 14.13
N ASP A 190 -35.14 7.25 14.33
CA ASP A 190 -35.26 8.60 13.75
C ASP A 190 -35.82 9.65 14.71
N TYR A 191 -35.73 9.39 16.02
CA TYR A 191 -36.18 10.33 17.06
C TYR A 191 -37.65 10.78 16.94
N GLY A 192 -38.48 10.03 16.22
CA GLY A 192 -39.89 10.39 15.98
C GLY A 192 -40.08 11.58 15.02
N ARG A 193 -39.06 11.92 14.22
CA ARG A 193 -39.11 13.02 13.25
C ARG A 193 -40.18 12.80 12.18
N LYS A 194 -40.83 13.89 11.76
CA LYS A 194 -41.77 13.92 10.65
C LYS A 194 -41.12 14.40 9.35
N ASP A 195 -41.61 13.95 8.20
CA ASP A 195 -41.22 14.48 6.89
C ASP A 195 -41.83 15.86 6.62
N LYS A 196 -41.54 16.43 5.44
CA LYS A 196 -42.06 17.73 5.00
C LYS A 196 -43.60 17.76 4.89
N ASN A 197 -44.24 16.60 4.82
CA ASN A 197 -45.70 16.43 4.72
C ASN A 197 -46.36 16.10 6.07
N GLY A 198 -45.57 16.01 7.16
CA GLY A 198 -46.06 15.70 8.51
C GLY A 198 -46.18 14.20 8.82
N ASN A 199 -45.75 13.30 7.93
CA ASN A 199 -45.81 11.85 8.15
C ASN A 199 -44.58 11.35 8.91
N GLU A 200 -44.69 10.21 9.59
CA GLU A 200 -43.50 9.51 10.10
C GLU A 200 -42.64 9.03 8.94
N ARG A 201 -41.34 9.15 9.11
CA ARG A 201 -40.42 8.68 8.08
C ARG A 201 -40.21 7.18 8.23
N GLU A 202 -40.16 6.48 7.11
CA GLU A 202 -40.02 5.02 7.07
C GLU A 202 -38.78 4.52 7.83
N LEU A 203 -38.99 3.46 8.62
CA LEU A 203 -37.92 2.68 9.25
C LEU A 203 -37.79 1.34 8.54
N HIS A 204 -36.55 0.91 8.34
CA HIS A 204 -36.16 -0.28 7.60
C HIS A 204 -35.67 -1.39 8.55
N VAL A 205 -36.33 -1.55 9.70
CA VAL A 205 -35.86 -2.37 10.82
C VAL A 205 -35.55 -3.81 10.40
N GLU A 206 -36.46 -4.47 9.67
CA GLU A 206 -36.24 -5.85 9.21
C GLU A 206 -35.02 -6.01 8.30
N LYS A 207 -34.76 -5.02 7.44
CA LYS A 207 -33.60 -5.02 6.56
C LYS A 207 -32.31 -4.74 7.35
N ALA A 208 -32.34 -3.76 8.24
CA ALA A 208 -31.23 -3.43 9.12
C ALA A 208 -30.78 -4.62 9.97
N LEU A 209 -31.73 -5.38 10.54
CA LEU A 209 -31.45 -6.56 11.36
C LEU A 209 -30.72 -7.68 10.61
N LYS A 210 -30.82 -7.72 9.28
CA LYS A 210 -30.15 -8.73 8.45
C LYS A 210 -28.70 -8.38 8.13
N VAL A 211 -28.34 -7.11 8.22
CA VAL A 211 -27.04 -6.61 7.72
C VAL A 211 -26.19 -5.96 8.80
N THR A 212 -26.76 -5.64 9.96
CA THR A 212 -26.02 -5.02 11.06
C THR A 212 -25.03 -6.02 11.65
N ALA A 213 -23.75 -5.63 11.72
CA ALA A 213 -22.73 -6.36 12.48
C ALA A 213 -23.02 -6.20 13.98
N LEU A 214 -23.22 -7.33 14.67
CA LEU A 214 -23.63 -7.35 16.08
C LEU A 214 -22.46 -7.48 17.06
N SER A 215 -21.21 -7.51 16.56
CA SER A 215 -20.01 -7.48 17.39
C SER A 215 -19.78 -6.08 17.99
N ALA A 216 -18.97 -6.02 19.04
CA ALA A 216 -18.42 -4.74 19.48
C ALA A 216 -17.65 -4.07 18.34
N PHE A 217 -17.73 -2.76 18.27
CA PHE A 217 -16.99 -1.97 17.30
C PHE A 217 -15.87 -1.21 18.00
N GLU A 218 -14.67 -1.28 17.42
CA GLU A 218 -13.50 -0.51 17.83
C GLU A 218 -13.10 0.41 16.69
N ASN A 219 -12.97 1.71 16.99
CA ASN A 219 -12.50 2.68 16.00
C ASN A 219 -10.97 2.58 15.84
N LYS A 220 -10.50 1.95 14.77
CA LYS A 220 -9.08 1.91 14.40
C LYS A 220 -8.76 3.06 13.45
N LYS A 221 -7.86 3.95 13.86
CA LYS A 221 -7.37 5.07 13.04
C LYS A 221 -6.28 4.58 12.08
N LEU A 222 -6.42 4.87 10.79
CA LEU A 222 -5.35 4.74 9.80
C LEU A 222 -4.58 6.05 9.73
N SER A 223 -3.25 5.97 9.73
CA SER A 223 -2.36 7.13 9.62
C SER A 223 -1.05 6.68 8.97
N VAL A 224 -0.88 6.95 7.68
CA VAL A 224 0.31 6.55 6.92
C VAL A 224 0.87 7.78 6.22
N GLN A 225 2.11 8.15 6.55
CA GLN A 225 2.77 9.29 5.92
C GLN A 225 3.29 8.89 4.54
N THR A 226 2.88 9.64 3.53
CA THR A 226 3.31 9.52 2.13
C THR A 226 3.95 10.81 1.66
N VAL A 227 4.47 10.82 0.43
CA VAL A 227 5.02 12.05 -0.18
C VAL A 227 3.94 13.12 -0.35
N ALA A 228 2.68 12.73 -0.60
CA ALA A 228 1.58 13.66 -0.83
C ALA A 228 0.97 14.19 0.49
N GLY A 229 0.95 13.38 1.55
CA GLY A 229 0.34 13.70 2.83
C GLY A 229 0.08 12.47 3.68
N GLU A 230 -0.82 12.60 4.66
CA GLU A 230 -1.21 11.52 5.55
C GLU A 230 -2.41 10.75 5.00
N VAL A 231 -2.25 9.48 4.64
CA VAL A 231 -3.38 8.60 4.32
C VAL A 231 -4.14 8.31 5.61
N ILE A 232 -5.41 8.71 5.63
CA ILE A 232 -6.28 8.64 6.81
C ILE A 232 -7.41 7.61 6.65
N GLY A 233 -7.66 7.11 5.44
CA GLY A 233 -8.66 6.08 5.17
C GLY A 233 -8.44 5.40 3.82
N ALA A 234 -8.76 4.11 3.74
CA ALA A 234 -8.50 3.28 2.57
C ALA A 234 -9.56 2.19 2.42
N SER A 235 -10.03 1.99 1.19
CA SER A 235 -10.83 0.86 0.72
C SER A 235 -10.62 0.70 -0.78
N LYS A 236 -11.14 -0.38 -1.38
CA LYS A 236 -11.09 -0.49 -2.86
C LYS A 236 -11.78 0.65 -3.61
N TYR A 237 -12.76 1.34 -2.98
CA TYR A 237 -13.54 2.39 -3.63
C TYR A 237 -12.88 3.77 -3.54
N PHE A 238 -12.09 4.01 -2.48
CA PHE A 238 -11.48 5.30 -2.21
C PHE A 238 -10.24 5.17 -1.31
N THR A 239 -9.29 6.07 -1.51
CA THR A 239 -8.11 6.32 -0.68
C THR A 239 -8.11 7.80 -0.35
N VAL A 240 -8.05 8.12 0.94
CA VAL A 240 -8.20 9.48 1.43
C VAL A 240 -6.90 9.93 2.08
N THR A 241 -6.32 10.98 1.50
CA THR A 241 -5.08 11.60 1.96
C THR A 241 -5.36 13.01 2.46
N LYS A 242 -5.02 13.28 3.71
CA LYS A 242 -5.01 14.62 4.29
C LYS A 242 -3.71 15.33 3.92
N ILE A 243 -3.84 16.51 3.33
CA ILE A 243 -2.73 17.33 2.85
C ILE A 243 -2.79 18.69 3.54
N SER A 244 -1.68 19.07 4.19
CA SER A 244 -1.49 20.42 4.73
C SER A 244 -0.60 21.21 3.77
N VAL A 245 -1.11 22.31 3.24
CA VAL A 245 -0.38 23.20 2.34
C VAL A 245 -0.07 24.49 3.09
N ASN A 246 1.21 24.84 3.17
CA ASN A 246 1.67 26.14 3.65
C ASN A 246 2.70 26.69 2.64
N GLY A 247 2.30 27.69 1.87
CA GLY A 247 3.10 28.25 0.78
C GLY A 247 2.82 27.55 -0.54
N THR A 248 3.60 26.53 -0.91
CA THR A 248 3.48 25.84 -2.20
C THR A 248 3.76 24.35 -2.07
N SER A 249 2.86 23.52 -2.59
CA SER A 249 3.01 22.08 -2.71
C SER A 249 2.84 21.65 -4.17
N VAL A 250 3.61 20.65 -4.58
CA VAL A 250 3.48 20.01 -5.90
C VAL A 250 2.92 18.61 -5.70
N LEU A 251 1.80 18.33 -6.35
CA LEU A 251 1.19 17.01 -6.39
C LEU A 251 1.24 16.48 -7.82
N LYS A 252 1.01 15.17 -7.97
CA LYS A 252 0.99 14.52 -9.28
C LYS A 252 -0.14 13.50 -9.38
N THR A 253 -0.64 13.31 -10.59
CA THR A 253 -1.51 12.18 -10.94
C THR A 253 -0.82 11.30 -11.98
N ASP A 254 -0.97 9.99 -11.86
CA ASP A 254 -0.56 9.00 -12.86
C ASP A 254 -1.79 8.48 -13.63
N GLU A 255 -1.59 7.51 -14.51
CA GLU A 255 -2.63 6.84 -15.28
C GLU A 255 -3.63 6.04 -14.43
N LYS A 256 -3.31 5.74 -13.17
CA LYS A 256 -4.09 4.82 -12.34
C LYS A 256 -5.34 5.46 -11.78
N SER A 257 -5.28 6.74 -11.42
CA SER A 257 -6.39 7.40 -10.74
C SER A 257 -6.49 8.90 -10.95
N PHE A 258 -7.71 9.40 -10.97
CA PHE A 258 -8.00 10.82 -10.77
C PHE A 258 -7.72 11.25 -9.32
N CYS A 259 -7.73 12.57 -9.05
CA CYS A 259 -7.84 13.11 -7.70
C CYS A 259 -9.07 14.00 -7.58
N CYS A 260 -9.83 13.85 -6.49
CA CYS A 260 -10.76 14.89 -6.05
C CYS A 260 -10.18 15.59 -4.83
N LEU A 261 -10.07 16.92 -4.90
CA LEU A 261 -9.51 17.75 -3.84
C LEU A 261 -10.65 18.51 -3.19
N ASN A 262 -10.94 18.25 -1.92
CA ASN A 262 -11.91 18.98 -1.12
C ASN A 262 -11.16 19.89 -0.16
N CYS A 263 -11.24 21.21 -0.35
CA CYS A 263 -10.64 22.18 0.56
C CYS A 263 -11.52 22.28 1.82
N VAL A 264 -11.01 21.81 2.96
CA VAL A 264 -11.78 21.77 4.22
C VAL A 264 -11.47 22.95 5.13
N LYS A 265 -10.33 23.61 4.91
CA LYS A 265 -9.89 24.79 5.67
C LYS A 265 -9.00 25.69 4.83
N GLY A 266 -9.07 26.99 5.09
CA GLY A 266 -8.15 27.98 4.53
C GLY A 266 -8.50 28.43 3.12
N SER A 267 -7.53 29.04 2.44
CA SER A 267 -7.68 29.51 1.06
C SER A 267 -6.36 29.62 0.32
N GLY A 268 -6.45 29.67 -1.01
CA GLY A 268 -5.29 29.66 -1.89
C GLY A 268 -5.68 29.44 -3.34
N GLU A 269 -4.84 28.71 -4.07
CA GLU A 269 -5.01 28.40 -5.48
C GLU A 269 -4.64 26.94 -5.78
N ILE A 270 -5.40 26.30 -6.66
CA ILE A 270 -5.09 24.99 -7.25
C ILE A 270 -4.94 25.22 -8.75
N ASP A 271 -3.71 25.07 -9.26
CA ASP A 271 -3.33 25.29 -10.66
C ASP A 271 -3.84 26.63 -11.23
N GLY A 272 -3.66 27.71 -10.45
CA GLY A 272 -4.07 29.07 -10.80
C GLY A 272 -5.56 29.37 -10.62
N LYS A 273 -6.38 28.41 -10.18
CA LYS A 273 -7.79 28.61 -9.84
C LYS A 273 -7.94 28.85 -8.34
N THR A 274 -8.69 29.89 -7.96
CA THR A 274 -8.95 30.21 -6.55
C THR A 274 -9.69 29.07 -5.84
N ALA A 275 -9.16 28.69 -4.68
CA ALA A 275 -9.69 27.67 -3.80
C ALA A 275 -9.90 28.26 -2.39
N SER A 276 -11.01 27.89 -1.76
CA SER A 276 -11.37 28.28 -0.40
C SER A 276 -12.07 27.12 0.30
N ALA A 277 -12.13 27.16 1.63
CA ALA A 277 -12.83 26.15 2.41
C ALA A 277 -14.27 25.96 1.90
N GLY A 278 -14.62 24.72 1.56
CA GLY A 278 -15.87 24.35 0.90
C GLY A 278 -15.71 24.09 -0.59
N ASP A 279 -14.67 24.56 -1.26
CA ASP A 279 -14.48 24.28 -2.69
C ASP A 279 -13.97 22.86 -2.94
N SER A 280 -14.41 22.29 -4.07
CA SER A 280 -13.98 20.97 -4.53
C SER A 280 -13.45 21.05 -5.96
N PHE A 281 -12.43 20.26 -6.27
CA PHE A 281 -11.79 20.21 -7.58
C PHE A 281 -11.65 18.78 -8.07
N PHE A 282 -11.78 18.59 -9.38
CA PHE A 282 -11.47 17.34 -10.06
C PHE A 282 -10.17 17.52 -10.86
N VAL A 283 -9.20 16.66 -10.60
CA VAL A 283 -7.94 16.55 -11.35
C VAL A 283 -8.00 15.21 -12.09
N PRO A 284 -7.97 15.21 -13.44
CA PRO A 284 -8.03 13.98 -14.20
C PRO A 284 -6.79 13.12 -13.95
N ALA A 285 -6.92 11.81 -14.14
CA ALA A 285 -5.78 10.91 -14.23
C ALA A 285 -4.85 11.35 -15.38
N ASN A 286 -3.56 11.01 -15.27
CA ASN A 286 -2.52 11.33 -16.24
C ASN A 286 -2.39 12.84 -16.55
N PHE A 287 -2.77 13.72 -15.62
CA PHE A 287 -2.54 15.17 -15.74
C PHE A 287 -1.05 15.53 -15.59
N GLY A 288 -0.29 14.73 -14.85
CA GLY A 288 1.09 15.02 -14.46
C GLY A 288 1.17 15.85 -13.18
N GLU A 289 2.19 16.69 -13.08
CA GLU A 289 2.40 17.56 -11.91
C GLU A 289 1.50 18.80 -11.96
N PHE A 290 0.97 19.19 -10.80
CA PHE A 290 0.20 20.42 -10.63
C PHE A 290 0.51 21.08 -9.29
N ILE A 291 0.27 22.40 -9.23
CA ILE A 291 0.71 23.22 -8.11
C ILE A 291 -0.48 23.63 -7.24
N ILE A 292 -0.33 23.51 -5.94
CA ILE A 292 -1.24 24.07 -4.94
C ILE A 292 -0.49 25.15 -4.15
N LYS A 293 -1.08 26.34 -4.01
CA LYS A 293 -0.50 27.46 -3.27
C LYS A 293 -1.46 27.99 -2.22
N GLY A 294 -0.94 28.48 -1.10
CA GLY A 294 -1.73 29.12 -0.04
C GLY A 294 -1.52 28.49 1.33
N ASP A 295 -2.50 28.69 2.21
CA ASP A 295 -2.58 28.07 3.53
C ASP A 295 -3.91 27.32 3.62
N MET A 296 -3.86 26.01 3.37
CA MET A 296 -5.05 25.17 3.19
C MET A 296 -4.87 23.78 3.78
N GLU A 297 -5.97 23.21 4.23
CA GLU A 297 -6.08 21.78 4.49
C GLU A 297 -7.00 21.16 3.42
N ILE A 298 -6.49 20.12 2.75
CA ILE A 298 -7.15 19.46 1.63
C ILE A 298 -7.34 18.00 1.98
N ILE A 299 -8.54 17.50 1.72
CA ILE A 299 -8.84 16.08 1.67
C ILE A 299 -8.79 15.65 0.21
N MET A 300 -7.75 14.89 -0.13
CA MET A 300 -7.57 14.32 -1.46
C MET A 300 -8.15 12.91 -1.49
N THR A 301 -9.02 12.63 -2.44
CA THR A 301 -9.60 11.30 -2.68
C THR A 301 -9.10 10.75 -4.02
N GLN A 302 -8.62 9.51 -3.99
CA GLN A 302 -8.21 8.74 -5.17
C GLN A 302 -8.81 7.32 -5.12
N VAL A 303 -8.69 6.56 -6.20
CA VAL A 303 -9.04 5.13 -6.26
C VAL A 303 -7.76 4.32 -6.48
N ARG A 304 -7.35 3.55 -5.47
CA ARG A 304 -6.12 2.75 -5.45
C ARG A 304 -6.41 1.27 -5.32
N LYS A 305 -5.51 0.44 -5.85
CA LYS A 305 -5.51 -1.01 -5.60
C LYS A 305 -4.57 -1.36 -4.47
N TYR A 306 -4.92 -2.41 -3.74
CA TYR A 306 -4.17 -2.87 -2.58
C TYR A 306 -3.76 -4.33 -2.73
N TYR A 307 -2.61 -4.67 -2.16
CA TYR A 307 -1.96 -5.96 -2.33
C TYR A 307 -1.36 -6.39 -0.99
N ILE A 308 -1.39 -7.69 -0.70
CA ILE A 308 -0.67 -8.24 0.44
C ILE A 308 0.66 -8.77 -0.06
N GLY A 309 1.77 -8.20 0.43
CA GLY A 309 3.12 -8.72 0.18
C GLY A 309 3.62 -9.52 1.37
N ILE A 310 4.12 -10.74 1.13
CA ILE A 310 4.68 -11.63 2.15
C ILE A 310 6.15 -11.92 1.82
N ASP A 311 7.03 -11.70 2.80
CA ASP A 311 8.45 -12.10 2.78
C ASP A 311 8.63 -13.28 3.76
N LEU A 312 8.72 -14.50 3.23
CA LEU A 312 8.83 -15.72 4.02
C LEU A 312 10.30 -15.94 4.43
N GLY A 313 10.68 -15.43 5.61
CA GLY A 313 11.98 -15.70 6.21
C GLY A 313 12.02 -17.00 7.01
N GLY A 314 13.23 -17.52 7.27
CA GLY A 314 13.41 -18.74 8.07
C GLY A 314 13.06 -18.59 9.57
N THR A 315 13.03 -17.35 10.09
CA THR A 315 12.72 -17.07 11.50
C THR A 315 11.38 -16.35 11.67
N PHE A 316 11.12 -15.37 10.80
CA PHE A 316 9.87 -14.60 10.79
C PHE A 316 9.30 -14.54 9.38
N ILE A 317 7.98 -14.65 9.29
CA ILE A 317 7.18 -14.27 8.14
C ILE A 317 6.86 -12.80 8.31
N LYS A 318 7.27 -11.96 7.36
CA LYS A 318 6.93 -10.53 7.37
C LYS A 318 5.85 -10.28 6.32
N GLY A 319 4.94 -9.38 6.59
CA GLY A 319 3.87 -9.06 5.66
C GLY A 319 3.41 -7.63 5.78
N GLY A 320 2.76 -7.13 4.73
CA GLY A 320 2.14 -5.82 4.75
C GLY A 320 1.12 -5.62 3.64
N ILE A 321 0.22 -4.67 3.85
CA ILE A 321 -0.70 -4.19 2.82
C ILE A 321 -0.05 -3.00 2.14
N VAL A 322 0.04 -3.06 0.81
CA VAL A 322 0.72 -2.08 -0.03
C VAL A 322 -0.24 -1.58 -1.09
N ASP A 323 -0.24 -0.28 -1.38
CA ASP A 323 -0.97 0.26 -2.53
C ASP A 323 -0.19 0.13 -3.86
N ASP A 324 -0.82 0.49 -4.98
CA ASP A 324 -0.19 0.47 -6.30
C ASP A 324 0.94 1.52 -6.50
N GLU A 325 1.19 2.39 -5.53
CA GLU A 325 2.32 3.34 -5.51
C GLU A 325 3.50 2.84 -4.66
N GLY A 326 3.32 1.74 -3.93
CA GLY A 326 4.33 1.17 -3.04
C GLY A 326 4.30 1.72 -1.62
N ASN A 327 3.25 2.48 -1.24
CA ASN A 327 3.06 2.89 0.14
C ASN A 327 2.58 1.69 0.97
N ILE A 328 3.25 1.43 2.10
CA ILE A 328 2.89 0.35 3.02
C ILE A 328 1.88 0.93 4.02
N LEU A 329 0.62 0.49 3.95
CA LEU A 329 -0.43 0.94 4.88
C LEU A 329 -0.25 0.37 6.28
N VAL A 330 0.12 -0.90 6.35
CA VAL A 330 0.39 -1.63 7.59
C VAL A 330 1.41 -2.72 7.29
N SER A 331 2.27 -3.01 8.26
CA SER A 331 3.16 -4.16 8.21
C SER A 331 3.31 -4.78 9.58
N ASP A 332 3.53 -6.08 9.60
CA ASP A 332 3.80 -6.83 10.81
C ASP A 332 4.59 -8.10 10.48
N LYS A 333 4.93 -8.88 11.51
CA LYS A 333 5.60 -10.16 11.39
C LYS A 333 5.09 -11.17 12.41
N ILE A 334 5.15 -12.44 12.06
CA ILE A 334 4.85 -13.57 12.94
C ILE A 334 6.01 -14.58 12.88
N PRO A 335 6.30 -15.34 13.97
CA PRO A 335 7.26 -16.43 13.90
C PRO A 335 6.94 -17.41 12.77
N THR A 336 7.98 -17.87 12.06
CA THR A 336 7.81 -18.80 10.96
C THR A 336 7.40 -20.19 11.44
N GLU A 337 7.97 -20.65 12.56
CA GLU A 337 7.59 -21.94 13.17
C GLU A 337 7.78 -23.13 12.21
N ARG A 338 8.85 -23.08 11.40
CA ARG A 338 9.17 -24.08 10.36
C ARG A 338 9.35 -25.50 10.92
N GLU A 339 9.77 -25.61 12.18
CA GLU A 339 9.95 -26.87 12.91
C GLU A 339 8.64 -27.65 13.11
N TYR A 340 7.49 -26.99 12.94
CA TYR A 340 6.16 -27.61 13.02
C TYR A 340 5.58 -27.95 11.63
N GLY A 341 6.38 -27.84 10.57
CA GLY A 341 6.03 -28.25 9.21
C GLY A 341 5.30 -27.19 8.37
N GLY A 342 5.18 -27.47 7.07
CA GLY A 342 4.68 -26.51 6.08
C GLY A 342 3.23 -26.07 6.28
N ASP A 343 2.36 -26.94 6.77
CA ASP A 343 0.96 -26.58 7.08
C ASP A 343 0.88 -25.52 8.19
N ARG A 344 1.79 -25.57 9.18
CA ARG A 344 1.88 -24.54 10.23
C ARG A 344 2.32 -23.20 9.66
N VAL A 345 3.32 -23.20 8.77
CA VAL A 345 3.79 -22.01 8.07
C VAL A 345 2.65 -21.37 7.26
N ALA A 346 1.90 -22.17 6.49
CA ALA A 346 0.75 -21.69 5.72
C ALA A 346 -0.35 -21.09 6.62
N ALA A 347 -0.67 -21.72 7.74
CA ALA A 347 -1.61 -21.17 8.72
C ALA A 347 -1.13 -19.84 9.31
N ASN A 348 0.16 -19.70 9.60
CA ASN A 348 0.75 -18.46 10.09
C ASN A 348 0.71 -17.33 9.04
N ILE A 349 0.91 -17.64 7.75
CA ILE A 349 0.71 -16.69 6.64
C ILE A 349 -0.72 -16.17 6.64
N VAL A 350 -1.71 -17.08 6.66
CA VAL A 350 -3.14 -16.71 6.66
C VAL A 350 -3.49 -15.87 7.89
N SER A 351 -2.97 -16.25 9.06
CA SER A 351 -3.18 -15.48 10.29
C SER A 351 -2.60 -14.07 10.19
N LEU A 352 -1.41 -13.91 9.60
CA LEU A 352 -0.81 -12.61 9.37
C LEU A 352 -1.64 -11.77 8.39
N CYS A 353 -2.09 -12.35 7.26
CA CYS A 353 -2.95 -11.66 6.29
C CYS A 353 -4.24 -11.13 6.94
N LYS A 354 -4.94 -11.98 7.70
CA LYS A 354 -6.18 -11.60 8.41
C LYS A 354 -5.94 -10.50 9.45
N LYS A 355 -4.82 -10.58 10.17
CA LYS A 355 -4.41 -9.53 11.12
C LYS A 355 -4.18 -8.20 10.40
N LEU A 356 -3.40 -8.20 9.32
CA LEU A 356 -3.10 -6.98 8.55
C LEU A 356 -4.37 -6.32 8.03
N LEU A 357 -5.28 -7.09 7.43
CA LEU A 357 -6.59 -6.59 6.96
C LEU A 357 -7.40 -5.94 8.09
N ALA A 358 -7.49 -6.63 9.24
CA ALA A 358 -8.21 -6.14 10.40
C ALA A 358 -7.57 -4.88 11.02
N ASP A 359 -6.25 -4.70 10.92
CA ASP A 359 -5.54 -3.54 11.48
C ASP A 359 -5.80 -2.24 10.70
N VAL A 360 -6.26 -2.33 9.45
CA VAL A 360 -6.60 -1.17 8.61
C VAL A 360 -8.07 -1.14 8.17
N ASN A 361 -8.95 -1.89 8.85
CA ASN A 361 -10.38 -1.99 8.56
C ASN A 361 -10.72 -2.44 7.13
N MET A 362 -9.87 -3.24 6.52
CA MET A 362 -10.09 -3.80 5.18
C MET A 362 -10.61 -5.24 5.26
N SER A 363 -11.31 -5.65 4.21
CA SER A 363 -11.73 -7.03 3.97
C SER A 363 -10.90 -7.68 2.86
N GLU A 364 -11.03 -9.00 2.68
CA GLU A 364 -10.42 -9.71 1.54
C GLU A 364 -10.86 -9.08 0.20
N SER A 365 -12.11 -8.61 0.11
CA SER A 365 -12.61 -7.98 -1.12
C SER A 365 -11.95 -6.64 -1.47
N ASP A 366 -11.21 -6.03 -0.53
CA ASP A 366 -10.52 -4.75 -0.71
C ASP A 366 -9.11 -4.90 -1.28
N VAL A 367 -8.56 -6.12 -1.33
CA VAL A 367 -7.21 -6.41 -1.86
C VAL A 367 -7.29 -7.28 -3.11
N VAL A 368 -6.36 -7.08 -4.03
CA VAL A 368 -6.31 -7.82 -5.31
C VAL A 368 -5.82 -9.26 -5.11
N GLY A 369 -4.95 -9.49 -4.13
CA GLY A 369 -4.41 -10.82 -3.83
C GLY A 369 -3.20 -10.77 -2.90
N ILE A 370 -2.55 -11.94 -2.76
CA ILE A 370 -1.36 -12.15 -1.95
C ILE A 370 -0.19 -12.52 -2.86
N GLY A 371 0.90 -11.76 -2.77
CA GLY A 371 2.17 -12.14 -3.35
C GLY A 371 3.13 -12.61 -2.27
N MET A 372 3.94 -13.65 -2.54
CA MET A 372 4.90 -14.17 -1.57
C MET A 372 6.30 -14.38 -2.18
N GLY A 373 7.31 -13.85 -1.51
CA GLY A 373 8.71 -14.24 -1.70
C GLY A 373 9.01 -15.47 -0.86
N VAL A 374 9.40 -16.57 -1.49
CA VAL A 374 9.62 -17.86 -0.85
C VAL A 374 11.06 -18.35 -1.12
N PRO A 375 11.83 -18.70 -0.09
CA PRO A 375 13.17 -19.25 -0.29
C PRO A 375 13.12 -20.63 -0.94
N GLY A 376 13.99 -20.85 -1.93
CA GLY A 376 14.13 -22.12 -2.65
C GLY A 376 13.81 -22.02 -4.13
N MET A 377 13.69 -23.18 -4.77
CA MET A 377 13.31 -23.34 -6.17
C MET A 377 11.78 -23.41 -6.27
N ILE A 378 11.21 -22.49 -7.03
CA ILE A 378 9.77 -22.25 -7.10
C ILE A 378 9.27 -22.56 -8.50
N ASP A 379 8.14 -23.25 -8.62
CA ASP A 379 7.32 -23.26 -9.83
C ASP A 379 6.22 -22.21 -9.65
N SER A 380 6.46 -20.99 -10.15
CA SER A 380 5.55 -19.85 -9.99
C SER A 380 4.23 -20.03 -10.74
N LYS A 381 4.19 -20.94 -11.73
CA LYS A 381 2.98 -21.23 -12.51
C LYS A 381 2.02 -22.14 -11.75
N THR A 382 2.54 -23.14 -11.05
CA THR A 382 1.71 -24.08 -10.28
C THR A 382 1.59 -23.73 -8.80
N GLY A 383 2.40 -22.80 -8.30
CA GLY A 383 2.38 -22.39 -6.90
C GLY A 383 3.06 -23.38 -5.96
N ILE A 384 4.00 -24.16 -6.47
CA ILE A 384 4.70 -25.23 -5.75
C ILE A 384 6.13 -24.78 -5.40
N VAL A 385 6.54 -25.03 -4.15
CA VAL A 385 7.95 -24.97 -3.75
C VAL A 385 8.56 -26.32 -4.08
N THR A 386 9.28 -26.39 -5.21
CA THR A 386 9.90 -27.63 -5.69
C THR A 386 10.93 -28.14 -4.69
N PHE A 387 11.78 -27.25 -4.19
CA PHE A 387 12.79 -27.58 -3.20
C PHE A 387 13.16 -26.36 -2.35
N SER A 388 13.23 -26.53 -1.03
CA SER A 388 13.75 -25.50 -0.12
C SER A 388 14.54 -26.11 1.03
N ASN A 389 15.86 -26.00 0.96
CA ASN A 389 16.75 -26.51 2.01
C ASN A 389 16.51 -25.86 3.38
N ASN A 390 16.12 -24.58 3.40
CA ASN A 390 15.88 -23.85 4.65
C ASN A 390 14.60 -24.31 5.37
N PHE A 391 13.68 -24.96 4.65
CA PHE A 391 12.39 -25.40 5.19
C PHE A 391 12.24 -26.92 5.19
N ASP A 392 13.22 -27.66 4.65
CA ASP A 392 13.16 -29.11 4.43
C ASP A 392 11.90 -29.51 3.64
N TRP A 393 11.60 -28.75 2.59
CA TRP A 393 10.45 -28.97 1.73
C TRP A 393 10.87 -29.55 0.38
N GLU A 394 10.13 -30.55 -0.05
CA GLU A 394 10.15 -31.11 -1.40
C GLU A 394 8.72 -31.08 -1.95
N HIS A 395 8.53 -30.46 -3.12
CA HIS A 395 7.23 -30.34 -3.79
C HIS A 395 6.09 -29.88 -2.86
N PHE A 396 6.31 -28.83 -2.06
CA PHE A 396 5.30 -28.33 -1.12
C PHE A 396 4.31 -27.36 -1.79
N HIS A 397 3.03 -27.68 -1.73
CA HIS A 397 1.92 -26.95 -2.36
C HIS A 397 1.44 -25.75 -1.50
N ILE A 398 2.34 -24.79 -1.22
CA ILE A 398 2.04 -23.69 -0.29
C ILE A 398 0.83 -22.85 -0.72
N VAL A 399 0.67 -22.60 -2.03
CA VAL A 399 -0.45 -21.79 -2.55
C VAL A 399 -1.79 -22.44 -2.22
N GLU A 400 -1.93 -23.74 -2.48
CA GLU A 400 -3.15 -24.50 -2.17
C GLU A 400 -3.50 -24.43 -0.68
N LYS A 401 -2.50 -24.58 0.20
CA LYS A 401 -2.69 -24.55 1.66
C LYS A 401 -3.13 -23.19 2.18
N VAL A 402 -2.62 -22.11 1.58
CA VAL A 402 -3.05 -20.74 1.91
C VAL A 402 -4.46 -20.51 1.40
N GLN A 403 -4.73 -20.80 0.12
CA GLN A 403 -6.04 -20.58 -0.52
C GLN A 403 -7.18 -21.42 0.08
N ALA A 404 -6.87 -22.55 0.73
CA ALA A 404 -7.86 -23.31 1.49
C ALA A 404 -8.45 -22.54 2.68
N GLN A 405 -7.84 -21.42 3.11
CA GLN A 405 -8.22 -20.69 4.33
C GLN A 405 -8.43 -19.17 4.10
N ILE A 406 -8.17 -18.67 2.89
CA ILE A 406 -8.35 -17.27 2.48
C ILE A 406 -8.80 -17.22 1.01
N ASP A 407 -9.83 -16.42 0.70
CA ASP A 407 -10.42 -16.35 -0.64
C ASP A 407 -9.74 -15.27 -1.48
N LEU A 408 -8.44 -15.45 -1.71
CA LEU A 408 -7.60 -14.52 -2.47
C LEU A 408 -6.74 -15.26 -3.50
N PRO A 409 -6.50 -14.66 -4.68
CA PRO A 409 -5.44 -15.11 -5.58
C PRO A 409 -4.08 -15.04 -4.88
N VAL A 410 -3.27 -16.09 -5.04
CA VAL A 410 -1.91 -16.13 -4.48
C VAL A 410 -0.89 -16.35 -5.60
N LYS A 411 0.13 -15.48 -5.66
CA LYS A 411 1.31 -15.65 -6.52
C LYS A 411 2.56 -15.81 -5.66
N ILE A 412 3.48 -16.63 -6.11
CA ILE A 412 4.76 -16.86 -5.43
C ILE A 412 5.92 -16.73 -6.40
N ALA A 413 7.05 -16.28 -5.90
CA ALA A 413 8.33 -16.34 -6.59
C ALA A 413 9.47 -16.48 -5.57
N ASN A 414 10.67 -16.73 -6.06
CA ASN A 414 11.87 -16.78 -5.23
C ASN A 414 12.11 -15.43 -4.49
N ASP A 415 12.69 -15.48 -3.30
CA ASP A 415 12.93 -14.32 -2.42
C ASP A 415 13.85 -13.25 -3.05
N ALA A 416 14.93 -13.64 -3.72
CA ALA A 416 15.80 -12.71 -4.44
C ALA A 416 15.13 -12.14 -5.70
N ASN A 417 14.32 -12.95 -6.39
CA ASN A 417 13.51 -12.52 -7.53
C ASN A 417 12.50 -11.45 -7.15
N VAL A 418 11.74 -11.65 -6.06
CA VAL A 418 10.80 -10.61 -5.61
C VAL A 418 11.55 -9.38 -5.14
N ALA A 419 12.68 -9.52 -4.44
CA ALA A 419 13.48 -8.35 -4.04
C ALA A 419 13.95 -7.53 -5.25
N ALA A 420 14.33 -8.20 -6.35
CA ALA A 420 14.68 -7.54 -7.60
C ALA A 420 13.50 -6.75 -8.16
N LEU A 421 12.33 -7.38 -8.28
CA LEU A 421 11.12 -6.72 -8.74
C LEU A 421 10.73 -5.52 -7.86
N GLY A 422 10.88 -5.65 -6.54
CA GLY A 422 10.63 -4.58 -5.58
C GLY A 422 11.54 -3.37 -5.81
N GLU A 423 12.85 -3.58 -5.91
CA GLU A 423 13.81 -2.49 -6.18
C GLU A 423 13.59 -1.86 -7.56
N THR A 424 13.19 -2.65 -8.55
CA THR A 424 12.88 -2.13 -9.89
C THR A 424 11.59 -1.33 -9.93
N LYS A 425 10.55 -1.72 -9.19
CA LYS A 425 9.24 -1.04 -9.23
C LYS A 425 9.17 0.16 -8.29
N PHE A 426 9.81 0.08 -7.12
CA PHE A 426 9.65 1.07 -6.05
C PHE A 426 10.96 1.62 -5.47
N GLY A 427 12.09 0.99 -5.79
CA GLY A 427 13.39 1.32 -5.21
C GLY A 427 14.29 2.13 -6.15
N CYS A 428 15.59 1.84 -6.06
CA CYS A 428 16.61 2.51 -6.87
C CYS A 428 16.47 2.25 -8.37
N GLY A 429 15.72 1.21 -8.76
CA GLY A 429 15.49 0.80 -10.13
C GLY A 429 14.27 1.42 -10.80
N LYS A 430 13.46 2.24 -10.10
CA LYS A 430 12.16 2.75 -10.57
C LYS A 430 12.12 3.43 -11.93
N GLU A 431 13.26 3.95 -12.40
CA GLU A 431 13.39 4.64 -13.69
C GLU A 431 13.80 3.69 -14.83
N TYR A 432 14.10 2.43 -14.51
CA TYR A 432 14.62 1.44 -15.45
C TYR A 432 13.64 0.30 -15.63
N LYS A 433 13.62 -0.26 -16.84
CA LYS A 433 12.80 -1.44 -17.17
C LYS A 433 13.63 -2.72 -17.16
N ASN A 434 14.94 -2.60 -17.39
CA ASN A 434 15.86 -3.72 -17.49
C ASN A 434 16.90 -3.61 -16.38
N THR A 435 16.81 -4.47 -15.36
CA THR A 435 17.68 -4.42 -14.19
C THR A 435 18.11 -5.81 -13.76
N VAL A 436 19.30 -5.91 -13.19
CA VAL A 436 19.78 -7.12 -12.52
C VAL A 436 20.06 -6.78 -11.07
N LEU A 437 19.42 -7.47 -10.11
CA LEU A 437 19.74 -7.35 -8.69
C LEU A 437 20.71 -8.47 -8.28
N LEU A 438 21.71 -8.13 -7.47
CA LEU A 438 22.47 -9.09 -6.67
C LEU A 438 22.31 -8.77 -5.18
N THR A 439 22.01 -9.77 -4.36
CA THR A 439 21.93 -9.63 -2.91
C THR A 439 23.16 -10.24 -2.26
N LEU A 440 23.93 -9.43 -1.55
CA LEU A 440 25.20 -9.80 -0.91
C LEU A 440 24.98 -10.03 0.59
N GLY A 441 24.51 -11.23 0.93
CA GLY A 441 24.17 -11.65 2.29
C GLY A 441 25.00 -12.85 2.74
N THR A 442 24.40 -13.74 3.54
CA THR A 442 25.02 -15.04 3.88
C THR A 442 25.43 -15.81 2.63
N GLY A 443 24.61 -15.74 1.58
CA GLY A 443 24.92 -16.20 0.22
C GLY A 443 24.88 -15.05 -0.79
N VAL A 444 24.86 -15.39 -2.08
CA VAL A 444 24.61 -14.43 -3.16
C VAL A 444 23.33 -14.82 -3.89
N GLY A 445 22.27 -14.05 -3.67
CA GLY A 445 21.03 -14.17 -4.45
C GLY A 445 21.06 -13.29 -5.69
N GLY A 446 20.16 -13.57 -6.64
CA GLY A 446 20.02 -12.76 -7.84
C GLY A 446 18.58 -12.69 -8.31
N GLY A 447 18.27 -11.64 -9.07
CA GLY A 447 17.02 -11.54 -9.80
C GLY A 447 17.19 -10.67 -11.04
N VAL A 448 16.45 -11.00 -12.09
CA VAL A 448 16.56 -10.33 -13.39
C VAL A 448 15.18 -9.81 -13.77
N VAL A 449 15.09 -8.53 -14.11
CA VAL A 449 13.86 -7.88 -14.61
C VAL A 449 14.14 -7.37 -16.01
N ILE A 450 13.27 -7.74 -16.96
CA ILE A 450 13.35 -7.37 -18.39
C ILE A 450 12.00 -6.78 -18.78
N ASP A 451 12.02 -5.61 -19.41
CA ASP A 451 10.81 -4.85 -19.79
C ASP A 451 9.83 -4.65 -18.62
N GLY A 452 10.35 -4.46 -17.41
CA GLY A 452 9.58 -4.29 -16.18
C GLY A 452 8.99 -5.59 -15.61
N LYS A 453 9.27 -6.74 -16.23
CA LYS A 453 8.76 -8.06 -15.83
C LYS A 453 9.86 -8.96 -15.31
N LEU A 454 9.54 -9.77 -14.31
CA LEU A 454 10.48 -10.72 -13.74
C LEU A 454 10.86 -11.80 -14.78
N PHE A 455 12.15 -12.05 -14.95
CA PHE A 455 12.67 -13.16 -15.74
C PHE A 455 12.97 -14.34 -14.81
N GLU A 456 12.13 -15.38 -14.88
CA GLU A 456 12.24 -16.56 -14.01
C GLU A 456 12.91 -17.77 -14.69
N GLY A 457 13.18 -17.70 -16.00
CA GLY A 457 13.74 -18.82 -16.76
C GLY A 457 12.75 -19.98 -16.99
N ASN A 458 13.27 -21.17 -17.30
CA ASN A 458 12.43 -22.35 -17.58
C ASN A 458 11.87 -22.95 -16.28
N GLY A 459 10.54 -23.01 -16.15
CA GLY A 459 9.88 -23.53 -14.95
C GLY A 459 10.22 -22.75 -13.67
N SER A 460 10.56 -21.47 -13.81
CA SER A 460 10.91 -20.56 -12.72
C SER A 460 12.16 -20.95 -11.90
N ALA A 461 13.04 -21.76 -12.49
CA ALA A 461 14.31 -22.21 -11.90
C ALA A 461 15.55 -21.43 -12.40
N GLY A 462 15.36 -20.30 -13.08
CA GLY A 462 16.42 -19.43 -13.59
C GLY A 462 16.88 -18.38 -12.59
N ALA A 463 17.75 -17.47 -13.04
CA ALA A 463 18.25 -16.32 -12.26
C ALA A 463 19.02 -16.65 -10.97
N GLU A 464 19.54 -17.87 -10.82
CA GLU A 464 20.48 -18.29 -9.75
C GLU A 464 21.90 -17.73 -9.95
N LEU A 465 22.01 -16.39 -9.99
CA LEU A 465 23.22 -15.67 -10.40
C LEU A 465 24.43 -15.96 -9.49
N GLY A 466 24.20 -16.16 -8.18
CA GLY A 466 25.26 -16.50 -7.23
C GLY A 466 25.94 -17.84 -7.50
N HIS A 467 25.28 -18.75 -8.22
CA HIS A 467 25.82 -20.06 -8.56
C HIS A 467 26.54 -20.11 -9.92
N SER A 468 26.63 -18.98 -10.63
CA SER A 468 27.46 -18.85 -11.82
C SER A 468 28.94 -19.11 -11.50
N ILE A 469 29.62 -19.90 -12.34
CA ILE A 469 31.03 -20.23 -12.15
C ILE A 469 31.89 -19.06 -12.63
N VAL A 470 32.55 -18.37 -11.71
CA VAL A 470 33.49 -17.28 -11.99
C VAL A 470 34.95 -17.72 -11.92
N GLN A 471 35.21 -18.87 -11.29
CA GLN A 471 36.54 -19.46 -11.18
C GLN A 471 36.45 -20.99 -11.32
N VAL A 472 36.72 -21.52 -12.51
CA VAL A 472 36.75 -22.97 -12.76
C VAL A 472 37.68 -23.65 -11.76
N ASP A 473 37.23 -24.77 -11.19
CA ASP A 473 37.91 -25.56 -10.17
C ASP A 473 38.27 -24.79 -8.89
N GLY A 474 37.54 -23.71 -8.61
CA GLY A 474 37.79 -22.82 -7.48
C GLY A 474 37.30 -23.32 -6.11
N GLU A 475 37.04 -22.36 -5.22
CA GLU A 475 36.52 -22.61 -3.85
C GLU A 475 35.22 -23.42 -3.86
N PRO A 476 35.05 -24.37 -2.92
CA PRO A 476 33.79 -25.09 -2.74
C PRO A 476 32.62 -24.16 -2.43
N CYS A 477 31.46 -24.47 -3.03
CA CYS A 477 30.20 -23.78 -2.78
C CYS A 477 29.22 -24.69 -2.03
N SER A 478 28.30 -24.09 -1.26
CA SER A 478 27.21 -24.78 -0.56
C SER A 478 26.30 -25.59 -1.49
N CYS A 479 26.18 -25.20 -2.75
CA CYS A 479 25.37 -25.92 -3.74
C CYS A 479 26.00 -27.25 -4.19
N GLY A 480 27.21 -27.58 -3.73
CA GLY A 480 27.95 -28.80 -4.09
C GLY A 480 28.92 -28.63 -5.27
N ASN A 481 28.86 -27.51 -5.99
CA ASN A 481 29.81 -27.19 -7.05
C ASN A 481 31.06 -26.45 -6.52
N LYS A 482 32.00 -26.12 -7.42
CA LYS A 482 33.19 -25.31 -7.14
C LYS A 482 33.23 -24.08 -8.03
N GLY A 483 33.70 -22.97 -7.50
CA GLY A 483 33.94 -21.78 -8.29
C GLY A 483 32.77 -20.83 -8.48
N CYS A 484 31.65 -21.07 -7.79
CA CYS A 484 30.48 -20.20 -7.82
C CYS A 484 30.81 -18.79 -7.31
N LEU A 485 30.17 -17.76 -7.87
CA LEU A 485 30.30 -16.37 -7.42
C LEU A 485 30.05 -16.23 -5.91
N GLU A 486 29.04 -16.91 -5.37
CA GLU A 486 28.72 -16.94 -3.93
C GLU A 486 29.91 -17.30 -3.04
N ALA A 487 30.76 -18.24 -3.49
CA ALA A 487 31.92 -18.72 -2.73
C ALA A 487 33.01 -17.65 -2.55
N TYR A 488 32.89 -16.51 -3.24
CA TYR A 488 33.83 -15.38 -3.20
C TYR A 488 33.17 -14.05 -2.84
N ALA A 489 31.92 -13.84 -3.25
CA ALA A 489 31.24 -12.55 -3.17
C ALA A 489 30.11 -12.48 -2.13
N SER A 490 29.86 -13.55 -1.37
CA SER A 490 28.95 -13.48 -0.21
C SER A 490 29.62 -12.77 0.98
N ALA A 491 28.82 -12.28 1.93
CA ALA A 491 29.34 -11.80 3.22
C ALA A 491 30.07 -12.92 3.97
N SER A 492 29.58 -14.16 3.87
CA SER A 492 30.24 -15.34 4.47
C SER A 492 31.63 -15.57 3.88
N ALA A 493 31.79 -15.45 2.56
CA ALA A 493 33.09 -15.55 1.89
C ALA A 493 34.03 -14.42 2.34
N LEU A 494 33.54 -13.18 2.39
CA LEU A 494 34.32 -12.03 2.85
C LEU A 494 34.82 -12.21 4.29
N ILE A 495 33.94 -12.64 5.21
CA ILE A 495 34.29 -12.91 6.61
C ILE A 495 35.31 -14.04 6.69
N ARG A 496 35.08 -15.15 5.98
CA ARG A 496 36.00 -16.29 5.92
C ARG A 496 37.39 -15.86 5.47
N ASP A 497 37.48 -15.11 4.39
CA ASP A 497 38.76 -14.71 3.79
C ASP A 497 39.46 -13.64 4.63
N THR A 498 38.70 -12.77 5.30
CA THR A 498 39.23 -11.86 6.33
C THR A 498 39.89 -12.65 7.47
N LYS A 499 39.19 -13.64 8.05
CA LYS A 499 39.73 -14.49 9.12
C LYS A 499 40.99 -15.24 8.66
N ARG A 500 40.99 -15.78 7.43
CA ARG A 500 42.16 -16.46 6.84
C ARG A 500 43.35 -15.52 6.72
N ALA A 501 43.13 -14.29 6.21
CA ALA A 501 44.19 -13.29 6.08
C ALA A 501 44.76 -12.86 7.44
N MET A 502 43.90 -12.59 8.42
CA MET A 502 44.32 -12.31 9.81
C MET A 502 45.14 -13.45 10.41
N GLN A 503 44.75 -14.70 10.13
CA GLN A 503 45.48 -15.86 10.64
C GLN A 503 46.89 -15.98 10.04
N GLN A 504 47.05 -15.65 8.76
CA GLN A 504 48.32 -15.67 8.05
C GLN A 504 49.23 -14.49 8.44
N ASP A 505 48.64 -13.32 8.71
CA ASP A 505 49.35 -12.11 9.15
C ASP A 505 48.94 -11.72 10.57
N LYS A 506 49.73 -12.18 11.55
CA LYS A 506 49.51 -11.89 12.98
C LYS A 506 49.76 -10.43 13.36
N ASN A 507 50.38 -9.64 12.47
CA ASN A 507 50.66 -8.23 12.70
C ASN A 507 49.64 -7.31 12.03
N SER A 508 48.63 -7.87 11.35
CA SER A 508 47.56 -7.10 10.71
C SER A 508 46.83 -6.21 11.74
N ALA A 509 46.56 -4.96 11.35
CA ALA A 509 45.76 -4.01 12.11
C ALA A 509 44.31 -4.50 12.32
N MET A 510 43.81 -5.42 11.49
CA MET A 510 42.49 -6.04 11.66
C MET A 510 42.35 -6.75 13.01
N TRP A 511 43.44 -7.18 13.66
CA TRP A 511 43.40 -7.76 15.01
C TRP A 511 42.90 -6.80 16.09
N ALA A 512 42.76 -5.50 15.79
CA ALA A 512 42.13 -4.54 16.69
C ALA A 512 40.66 -4.87 17.03
N VAL A 513 39.97 -5.71 16.24
CA VAL A 513 38.63 -6.25 16.59
C VAL A 513 38.67 -7.29 17.73
N GLY A 514 39.87 -7.67 18.20
CA GLY A 514 40.09 -8.62 19.28
C GLY A 514 40.23 -10.05 18.78
N THR A 515 39.12 -10.80 18.72
CA THR A 515 39.12 -12.21 18.33
C THR A 515 38.53 -12.42 16.94
N LEU A 516 38.74 -13.60 16.36
CA LEU A 516 38.15 -13.97 15.07
C LEU A 516 36.61 -14.04 15.12
N ASP A 517 35.99 -14.15 16.30
CA ASP A 517 34.53 -14.19 16.44
C ASP A 517 33.89 -12.82 16.23
N ASN A 518 34.67 -11.75 16.40
CA ASN A 518 34.23 -10.38 16.20
C ASN A 518 34.38 -9.90 14.74
N VAL A 519 34.91 -10.73 13.84
CA VAL A 519 35.09 -10.37 12.43
C VAL A 519 33.75 -10.43 11.71
N ASP A 520 33.43 -9.33 11.03
CA ASP A 520 32.22 -9.15 10.24
C ASP A 520 32.56 -8.69 8.80
N GLY A 521 31.52 -8.41 8.00
CA GLY A 521 31.67 -7.99 6.61
C GLY A 521 32.30 -6.61 6.42
N LYS A 522 32.47 -5.82 7.49
CA LYS A 522 33.10 -4.49 7.44
C LYS A 522 34.57 -4.53 7.80
N THR A 523 34.96 -5.50 8.61
CA THR A 523 36.31 -5.59 9.19
C THR A 523 37.42 -5.41 8.14
N ALA A 524 37.43 -6.15 7.03
CA ALA A 524 38.47 -5.97 6.01
C ALA A 524 38.39 -4.60 5.31
N PHE A 525 37.18 -4.07 5.10
CA PHE A 525 37.01 -2.72 4.57
C PHE A 525 37.58 -1.68 5.54
N ASP A 526 37.23 -1.69 6.82
CA ASP A 526 37.69 -0.69 7.81
C ASP A 526 39.23 -0.49 7.84
N TYR A 527 40.01 -1.53 7.53
CA TYR A 527 41.48 -1.46 7.52
C TYR A 527 42.12 -1.42 6.13
N CYS A 528 41.38 -1.53 5.01
CA CYS A 528 41.97 -1.71 3.67
C CYS A 528 42.86 -0.56 3.18
N GLU A 529 42.72 0.65 3.75
CA GLU A 529 43.57 1.79 3.39
C GLU A 529 44.92 1.78 4.14
N THR A 530 45.01 1.08 5.27
CA THR A 530 46.17 1.12 6.17
C THR A 530 46.85 -0.25 6.35
N ASP A 531 46.18 -1.32 5.96
CA ASP A 531 46.61 -2.70 6.13
C ASP A 531 46.62 -3.44 4.80
N LYS A 532 47.77 -4.03 4.44
CA LYS A 532 47.97 -4.73 3.16
C LYS A 532 47.18 -6.04 3.08
N SER A 533 47.04 -6.75 4.20
CA SER A 533 46.28 -8.00 4.29
C SER A 533 44.78 -7.71 4.13
N ALA A 534 44.27 -6.67 4.78
CA ALA A 534 42.90 -6.18 4.63
C ALA A 534 42.64 -5.73 3.18
N LYS A 535 43.57 -4.95 2.61
CA LYS A 535 43.51 -4.53 1.21
C LYS A 535 43.42 -5.70 0.24
N SER A 536 44.25 -6.74 0.44
CA SER A 536 44.24 -7.91 -0.41
C SER A 536 42.90 -8.66 -0.37
N VAL A 537 42.25 -8.71 0.80
CA VAL A 537 40.92 -9.33 0.94
C VAL A 537 39.87 -8.53 0.18
N VAL A 538 39.83 -7.21 0.37
CA VAL A 538 38.88 -6.32 -0.31
C VAL A 538 39.10 -6.31 -1.83
N ASP A 539 40.35 -6.21 -2.29
CA ASP A 539 40.69 -6.22 -3.71
C ASP A 539 40.25 -7.55 -4.37
N ASN A 540 40.43 -8.69 -3.69
CA ASN A 540 39.97 -9.99 -4.20
C ASN A 540 38.43 -10.07 -4.24
N TYR A 541 37.75 -9.61 -3.19
CA TYR A 541 36.29 -9.56 -3.14
C TYR A 541 35.72 -8.72 -4.29
N ILE A 542 36.22 -7.50 -4.48
CA ILE A 542 35.82 -6.58 -5.56
C ILE A 542 36.12 -7.19 -6.93
N LYS A 543 37.27 -7.85 -7.11
CA LYS A 543 37.63 -8.52 -8.36
C LYS A 543 36.63 -9.63 -8.72
N MET A 544 36.30 -10.50 -7.77
CA MET A 544 35.40 -11.63 -8.02
C MET A 544 33.96 -11.18 -8.26
N LEU A 545 33.48 -10.23 -7.45
CA LEU A 545 32.16 -9.61 -7.66
C LEU A 545 32.09 -8.87 -8.99
N GLY A 546 33.12 -8.08 -9.32
CA GLY A 546 33.23 -7.36 -10.59
C GLY A 546 33.19 -8.30 -11.81
N ALA A 547 33.89 -9.44 -11.76
CA ALA A 547 33.83 -10.44 -12.82
C ALA A 547 32.41 -11.00 -13.03
N GLY A 548 31.70 -11.29 -11.94
CA GLY A 548 30.29 -11.69 -11.99
C GLY A 548 29.40 -10.62 -12.64
N ILE A 549 29.52 -9.37 -12.18
CA ILE A 549 28.76 -8.22 -12.69
C ILE A 549 29.02 -8.01 -14.18
N VAL A 550 30.28 -8.06 -14.63
CA VAL A 550 30.65 -7.93 -16.05
C VAL A 550 30.00 -9.04 -16.89
N ASN A 551 30.01 -10.28 -16.40
CA ASN A 551 29.35 -11.40 -17.09
C ASN A 551 27.85 -11.14 -17.23
N PHE A 552 27.15 -10.73 -16.17
CA PHE A 552 25.72 -10.44 -16.24
C PHE A 552 25.41 -9.23 -17.13
N ALA A 553 26.25 -8.19 -17.09
CA ALA A 553 26.11 -7.03 -17.97
C ALA A 553 26.36 -7.38 -19.45
N ASN A 554 27.22 -8.35 -19.73
CA ASN A 554 27.42 -8.85 -21.09
C ASN A 554 26.25 -9.73 -21.57
N ILE A 555 25.66 -10.53 -20.69
CA ILE A 555 24.53 -11.43 -21.01
C ILE A 555 23.24 -10.64 -21.20
N PHE A 556 22.89 -9.81 -20.22
CA PHE A 556 21.58 -9.15 -20.17
C PHE A 556 21.60 -7.71 -20.68
N ARG A 557 22.76 -7.04 -20.63
CA ARG A 557 22.93 -5.61 -20.90
C ARG A 557 21.82 -4.76 -20.25
N PRO A 558 21.65 -4.83 -18.91
CA PRO A 558 20.63 -4.07 -18.20
C PRO A 558 20.96 -2.57 -18.22
N GLU A 559 19.98 -1.73 -17.90
CA GLU A 559 20.20 -0.30 -17.68
C GLU A 559 20.92 -0.07 -16.33
N ALA A 560 20.63 -0.92 -15.34
CA ALA A 560 21.30 -0.90 -14.05
C ALA A 560 21.51 -2.29 -13.43
N VAL A 561 22.65 -2.46 -12.76
CA VAL A 561 22.90 -3.53 -11.80
C VAL A 561 22.68 -2.97 -10.41
N LEU A 562 21.72 -3.55 -9.68
CA LEU A 562 21.34 -3.15 -8.34
C LEU A 562 22.06 -4.06 -7.35
N LEU A 563 22.68 -3.50 -6.32
CA LEU A 563 23.38 -4.26 -5.28
C LEU A 563 22.67 -4.06 -3.93
N GLY A 564 22.18 -5.16 -3.37
CA GLY A 564 21.56 -5.22 -2.05
C GLY A 564 22.38 -6.04 -1.07
N GLY A 565 21.99 -6.01 0.21
CA GLY A 565 22.67 -6.76 1.28
C GLY A 565 23.68 -5.93 2.07
N GLY A 566 24.12 -6.48 3.21
CA GLY A 566 24.84 -5.73 4.25
C GLY A 566 26.17 -5.15 3.79
N VAL A 567 26.87 -5.83 2.87
CA VAL A 567 28.17 -5.37 2.33
C VAL A 567 28.02 -4.08 1.50
N CYS A 568 26.84 -3.81 0.96
CA CYS A 568 26.58 -2.59 0.18
C CYS A 568 26.60 -1.32 1.02
N ALA A 569 26.60 -1.43 2.36
CA ALA A 569 26.76 -0.30 3.28
C ALA A 569 28.13 0.40 3.14
N GLU A 570 29.12 -0.25 2.52
CA GLU A 570 30.44 0.36 2.22
C GLU A 570 30.37 1.45 1.14
N GLY A 571 29.23 1.61 0.47
CA GLY A 571 28.95 2.70 -0.46
C GLY A 571 30.03 2.85 -1.52
N ASP A 572 30.57 4.05 -1.67
CA ASP A 572 31.57 4.38 -2.69
C ASP A 572 32.82 3.49 -2.66
N ARG A 573 33.19 2.93 -1.50
CA ARG A 573 34.34 2.03 -1.36
C ARG A 573 34.13 0.71 -2.09
N LEU A 574 32.88 0.31 -2.27
CA LEU A 574 32.47 -0.86 -3.05
C LEU A 574 32.06 -0.45 -4.48
N ILE A 575 31.21 0.57 -4.61
CA ILE A 575 30.57 0.91 -5.89
C ILE A 575 31.53 1.49 -6.91
N LYS A 576 32.42 2.43 -6.53
CA LYS A 576 33.34 3.05 -7.50
C LYS A 576 34.34 2.05 -8.10
N PRO A 577 34.98 1.16 -7.31
CA PRO A 577 35.84 0.13 -7.87
C PRO A 577 35.08 -0.85 -8.78
N LEU A 578 33.86 -1.25 -8.41
CA LEU A 578 33.04 -2.14 -9.25
C LEU A 578 32.63 -1.47 -10.56
N GLN A 579 32.22 -0.19 -10.52
CA GLN A 579 31.87 0.57 -11.72
C GLN A 579 33.09 0.69 -12.65
N ALA A 580 34.28 0.96 -12.10
CA ALA A 580 35.51 1.01 -12.87
C ALA A 580 35.87 -0.32 -13.54
N ILE A 581 35.63 -1.46 -12.88
CA ILE A 581 35.79 -2.80 -13.48
C ILE A 581 34.78 -2.99 -14.61
N LEU A 582 33.51 -2.65 -14.36
CA LEU A 582 32.43 -2.79 -15.34
C LEU A 582 32.71 -1.97 -16.60
N ASP A 583 33.02 -0.68 -16.46
CA ASP A 583 33.28 0.22 -17.58
C ASP A 583 34.48 -0.23 -18.43
N ARG A 584 35.49 -0.82 -17.78
CA ARG A 584 36.70 -1.33 -18.44
C ARG A 584 36.45 -2.62 -19.20
N ASP A 585 35.74 -3.57 -18.60
CA ASP A 585 35.72 -4.97 -19.06
C ASP A 585 34.43 -5.35 -19.81
N ILE A 586 33.40 -4.52 -19.76
CA ILE A 586 32.15 -4.77 -20.50
C ILE A 586 32.41 -4.77 -22.02
N PHE A 587 31.81 -5.72 -22.73
CA PHE A 587 31.97 -5.81 -24.18
C PHE A 587 31.50 -4.53 -24.87
N ALA A 588 32.28 -4.08 -25.85
CA ALA A 588 32.19 -2.81 -26.56
C ALA A 588 32.51 -1.55 -25.73
N GLY A 589 32.66 -1.65 -24.39
CA GLY A 589 32.99 -0.53 -23.50
C GLY A 589 32.10 0.68 -23.72
N ALA A 590 32.71 1.87 -23.83
CA ALA A 590 32.04 3.14 -24.10
C ALA A 590 31.29 3.24 -25.45
N ARG A 591 31.45 2.26 -26.36
CA ARG A 591 30.75 2.24 -27.67
C ARG A 591 29.35 1.65 -27.58
N GLY A 592 29.02 0.95 -26.49
CA GLY A 592 27.70 0.37 -26.24
C GLY A 592 26.89 1.16 -25.20
N PRO A 593 25.63 0.78 -24.96
CA PRO A 593 24.86 1.28 -23.82
C PRO A 593 25.63 1.06 -22.51
N GLN A 594 25.72 2.13 -21.71
CA GLN A 594 26.39 2.10 -20.41
C GLN A 594 25.48 1.47 -19.36
N VAL A 595 26.08 0.74 -18.41
CA VAL A 595 25.38 0.06 -17.33
C VAL A 595 25.79 0.69 -16.01
N LYS A 596 24.82 1.14 -15.21
CA LYS A 596 25.08 1.74 -13.90
C LYS A 596 25.08 0.69 -12.80
N ILE A 597 25.91 0.86 -11.79
CA ILE A 597 25.81 0.12 -10.53
C ILE A 597 25.16 1.02 -9.47
N LEU A 598 24.07 0.55 -8.88
CA LEU A 598 23.29 1.29 -7.89
C LEU A 598 23.14 0.46 -6.60
N VAL A 599 23.01 1.15 -5.47
CA VAL A 599 22.74 0.50 -4.17
C VAL A 599 21.22 0.43 -3.96
N ALA A 600 20.74 -0.76 -3.59
CA ALA A 600 19.35 -1.03 -3.22
C ALA A 600 18.88 -0.07 -2.09
N GLN A 601 17.67 0.49 -2.23
CA GLN A 601 17.15 1.55 -1.35
C GLN A 601 16.05 1.08 -0.39
N LEU A 602 15.38 -0.02 -0.70
CA LEU A 602 14.24 -0.50 0.07
C LEU A 602 14.68 -1.30 1.31
N GLY A 603 15.91 -1.83 1.29
CA GLY A 603 16.47 -2.65 2.36
C GLY A 603 15.56 -3.85 2.66
N ASN A 604 15.20 -4.03 3.93
CA ASN A 604 14.34 -5.13 4.36
C ASN A 604 12.90 -5.10 3.79
N ARG A 605 12.49 -4.00 3.14
CA ARG A 605 11.18 -3.87 2.52
C ARG A 605 11.14 -4.40 1.08
N ALA A 606 12.30 -4.65 0.46
CA ALA A 606 12.38 -5.07 -0.94
C ALA A 606 11.58 -6.36 -1.21
N GLY A 607 11.73 -7.37 -0.33
CA GLY A 607 11.00 -8.64 -0.46
C GLY A 607 9.48 -8.47 -0.35
N LEU A 608 9.02 -7.69 0.63
CA LEU A 608 7.60 -7.41 0.84
C LEU A 608 6.99 -6.63 -0.33
N LEU A 609 7.61 -5.53 -0.74
CA LEU A 609 7.13 -4.69 -1.84
C LEU A 609 7.20 -5.43 -3.19
N GLY A 610 8.26 -6.20 -3.39
CA GLY A 610 8.41 -7.05 -4.56
C GLY A 610 7.40 -8.18 -4.63
N ALA A 611 7.07 -8.79 -3.49
CA ALA A 611 6.04 -9.80 -3.43
C ALA A 611 4.68 -9.21 -3.82
N ALA A 612 4.31 -8.03 -3.28
CA ALA A 612 3.12 -7.31 -3.71
C ALA A 612 3.13 -6.99 -5.23
N ALA A 613 4.29 -6.60 -5.77
CA ALA A 613 4.46 -6.28 -7.18
C ALA A 613 4.17 -7.45 -8.15
N LEU A 614 4.25 -8.71 -7.71
CA LEU A 614 3.89 -9.88 -8.54
C LEU A 614 2.44 -9.83 -9.07
N LEU A 615 1.57 -9.09 -8.39
CA LEU A 615 0.15 -8.94 -8.69
C LEU A 615 -0.18 -7.67 -9.49
N MET A 616 0.82 -6.83 -9.78
CA MET A 616 0.64 -5.51 -10.37
C MET A 616 0.95 -5.49 -11.89
N ASP A 617 0.84 -6.65 -12.54
CA ASP A 617 1.19 -6.88 -13.96
C ASP A 617 0.05 -7.51 -14.74
#